data_AF-A0A1S1MTK0-F1
#
_entry.id   AF-A0A1S1MTK0-F1
#
_cell.length_a   1.000
_cell.length_b   1.000
_cell.length_c   1.000
_cell.angle_alpha   90.00
_cell.angle_beta   90.00
_cell.angle_gamma   90.00
#
_symmetry.space_group_name_H-M   'P 1'
#
loop_
_entity.id
_entity.type
_entity.pdbx_description
1 polymer ?
#
loop_
_entity_poly.entity_id
_entity_poly.type
_entity_poly.pdbx_seq_one_letter_code
_entity_poly.pdbx_strand_id
1 'polypeptide(L)'
;MSDAKAKWQRQEQAVRATQMAFDLSSEVQKSIKKQAIDEELTPSDMIRKILSLEVKSKKTRQRLSFNLSNEEIALLAERFGVNADDKRAVKQRVAELLIAHTQ
;
A
#
# COMPACT_ATOMS: atom_id res chain seq x y z
N MET A 1 -45.32 2.24 13.79
CA MET A 1 -44.32 1.20 13.44
C MET A 1 -43.01 1.93 13.19
N SER A 2 -42.10 1.92 14.16
CA SER A 2 -40.98 2.87 14.27
C SER A 2 -39.88 2.63 13.23
N ASP A 3 -39.37 3.72 12.65
CA ASP A 3 -38.24 3.79 11.69
C ASP A 3 -36.98 3.04 12.15
N ALA A 4 -36.87 2.79 13.45
CA ALA A 4 -35.82 1.96 14.06
C ALA A 4 -35.81 0.52 13.53
N LYS A 5 -36.99 -0.10 13.32
CA LYS A 5 -37.09 -1.48 12.79
C LYS A 5 -36.69 -1.54 11.30
N ALA A 6 -37.03 -0.50 10.53
CA ALA A 6 -36.65 -0.38 9.12
C ALA A 6 -35.15 -0.13 8.93
N LYS A 7 -34.51 0.66 9.81
CA LYS A 7 -33.04 0.81 9.85
C LYS A 7 -32.34 -0.50 10.22
N TRP A 8 -32.88 -1.24 11.18
CA TRP A 8 -32.35 -2.55 11.58
C TRP A 8 -32.39 -3.58 10.45
N GLN A 9 -33.51 -3.68 9.71
CA GLN A 9 -33.62 -4.60 8.56
C GLN A 9 -32.68 -4.23 7.41
N ARG A 10 -32.40 -2.94 7.19
CA ARG A 10 -31.38 -2.50 6.21
C ARG A 10 -29.95 -2.81 6.67
N GLN A 11 -29.67 -2.78 7.97
CA GLN A 11 -28.39 -3.25 8.52
C GLN A 11 -28.24 -4.77 8.45
N GLU A 12 -29.33 -5.52 8.56
CA GLU A 12 -29.34 -6.99 8.42
C GLU A 12 -29.07 -7.44 6.96
N GLN A 13 -29.46 -6.63 5.98
CA GLN A 13 -29.11 -6.80 4.56
C GLN A 13 -27.69 -6.36 4.19
N ALA A 14 -26.86 -5.95 5.15
CA ALA A 14 -25.42 -5.90 4.94
C ALA A 14 -24.90 -7.35 4.94
N VAL A 15 -25.10 -8.06 3.82
CA VAL A 15 -24.56 -9.39 3.57
C VAL A 15 -23.06 -9.34 3.86
N ARG A 16 -22.65 -9.93 4.98
CA ARG A 16 -21.23 -10.03 5.32
C ARG A 16 -20.55 -10.77 4.17
N ALA A 17 -19.53 -10.16 3.60
CA ALA A 17 -18.78 -10.79 2.52
C ALA A 17 -18.14 -12.09 3.03
N THR A 18 -18.41 -13.20 2.36
CA THR A 18 -17.72 -14.46 2.62
C THR A 18 -16.26 -14.30 2.19
N GLN A 19 -15.33 -14.47 3.13
CA GLN A 19 -13.90 -14.49 2.82
C GLN A 19 -13.53 -15.84 2.20
N MET A 20 -12.91 -15.81 1.02
CA MET A 20 -12.34 -17.00 0.39
C MET A 20 -10.82 -16.98 0.55
N ALA A 21 -10.29 -18.03 1.18
CA ALA A 21 -8.87 -18.26 1.29
C ALA A 21 -8.45 -19.35 0.31
N PHE A 22 -7.30 -19.16 -0.34
CA PHE A 22 -6.75 -20.10 -1.32
C PHE A 22 -5.35 -20.52 -0.89
N ASP A 23 -5.02 -21.79 -1.11
CA ASP A 23 -3.64 -22.26 -1.06
C ASP A 23 -3.07 -22.22 -2.48
N LEU A 24 -2.18 -21.26 -2.71
CA LEU A 24 -1.59 -20.96 -4.03
C LEU A 24 -0.07 -21.02 -3.92
N SER A 25 0.59 -21.43 -4.99
CA SER A 25 2.06 -21.39 -5.05
C SER A 25 2.58 -19.97 -4.83
N SER A 26 3.79 -19.85 -4.28
CA SER A 26 4.44 -18.56 -4.04
C SER A 26 4.58 -17.73 -5.31
N GLU A 27 4.83 -18.40 -6.45
CA GLU A 27 4.96 -17.77 -7.76
C GLU A 27 3.65 -17.09 -8.20
N VAL A 28 2.53 -17.79 -8.09
CA VAL A 28 1.20 -17.24 -8.43
C VAL A 28 0.87 -16.06 -7.52
N GLN A 29 1.11 -16.19 -6.21
CA GLN A 29 0.86 -15.11 -5.26
C GLN A 29 1.71 -13.86 -5.58
N LYS A 30 3.00 -14.04 -5.91
CA LYS A 30 3.89 -12.94 -6.28
C LYS A 30 3.46 -12.26 -7.57
N SER A 31 3.08 -13.04 -8.58
CA SER A 31 2.61 -12.51 -9.87
C SER A 31 1.37 -11.62 -9.70
N ILE A 32 0.35 -12.09 -8.98
CA ILE A 32 -0.88 -11.31 -8.74
C ILE A 32 -0.57 -10.04 -7.94
N LYS A 33 0.28 -10.13 -6.90
CA LYS A 33 0.68 -8.95 -6.10
C LYS A 33 1.44 -7.93 -6.94
N LYS A 34 2.32 -8.37 -7.84
CA LYS A 34 3.05 -7.48 -8.75
C LYS A 34 2.09 -6.75 -9.70
N GLN A 35 1.18 -7.48 -10.35
CA GLN A 35 0.16 -6.87 -11.21
C GLN A 35 -0.67 -5.83 -10.43
N ALA A 36 -1.04 -6.13 -9.18
CA ALA A 36 -1.78 -5.19 -8.34
C ALA A 36 -0.96 -3.90 -8.09
N ILE A 37 0.35 -4.03 -7.82
CA ILE A 37 1.25 -2.89 -7.66
C ILE A 37 1.32 -2.06 -8.95
N ASP A 38 1.54 -2.71 -10.09
CA ASP A 38 1.69 -2.08 -11.40
C ASP A 38 0.42 -1.31 -11.82
N GLU A 39 -0.75 -1.80 -11.41
CA GLU A 39 -2.05 -1.18 -11.69
C GLU A 39 -2.55 -0.22 -10.60
N GLU A 40 -1.77 0.04 -9.55
CA GLU A 40 -2.19 0.86 -8.40
C GLU A 40 -3.46 0.30 -7.71
N LEU A 41 -3.61 -1.02 -7.67
CA LEU A 41 -4.71 -1.74 -7.04
C LEU A 41 -4.25 -2.49 -5.78
N THR A 42 -5.18 -2.77 -4.88
CA THR A 42 -4.93 -3.75 -3.81
C THR A 42 -4.93 -5.17 -4.39
N PRO A 43 -4.26 -6.15 -3.76
CA PRO A 43 -4.36 -7.54 -4.21
C PRO A 43 -5.81 -8.06 -4.28
N SER A 44 -6.68 -7.62 -3.37
CA SER A 44 -8.11 -7.98 -3.36
C SER A 44 -8.85 -7.39 -4.57
N ASP A 45 -8.58 -6.14 -4.91
CA ASP A 45 -9.15 -5.50 -6.10
C ASP A 45 -8.60 -6.08 -7.40
N MET A 46 -7.33 -6.49 -7.42
CA MET A 46 -6.77 -7.24 -8.54
C MET A 46 -7.50 -8.57 -8.74
N ILE A 47 -7.75 -9.32 -7.66
CA ILE A 47 -8.56 -10.56 -7.72
C ILE A 47 -9.98 -10.26 -8.22
N ARG A 48 -10.63 -9.18 -7.75
CA ARG A 48 -11.94 -8.74 -8.26
C ARG A 48 -11.88 -8.47 -9.77
N LYS A 49 -10.86 -7.75 -10.22
CA LYS A 49 -10.66 -7.43 -11.64
C LYS A 49 -10.48 -8.70 -12.49
N ILE A 50 -9.65 -9.65 -12.05
CA ILE A 50 -9.43 -10.94 -12.71
C ILE A 50 -10.76 -11.71 -12.84
N LEU A 51 -11.60 -11.66 -11.80
CA LEU A 51 -12.92 -12.29 -11.78
C LEU A 51 -14.00 -11.47 -12.51
N SER A 52 -13.64 -10.39 -13.19
CA SER A 52 -14.58 -9.46 -13.85
C SER A 52 -15.67 -8.90 -12.90
N LEU A 53 -15.31 -8.71 -11.64
CA LEU A 53 -16.15 -8.09 -10.61
C LEU A 53 -15.84 -6.60 -10.47
N GLU A 54 -16.79 -5.85 -9.91
CA GLU A 54 -16.60 -4.45 -9.58
C GLU A 54 -15.41 -4.25 -8.61
N VAL A 55 -14.47 -3.40 -9.03
CA VAL A 55 -13.36 -2.88 -8.22
C VAL A 55 -13.89 -1.75 -7.36
N LYS A 56 -13.78 -1.90 -6.04
CA LYS A 56 -14.46 -0.99 -5.09
C LYS A 56 -13.57 0.16 -4.64
N SER A 57 -12.26 -0.04 -4.66
CA SER A 57 -11.30 0.93 -4.12
C SER A 57 -10.92 1.98 -5.16
N LYS A 58 -10.65 3.20 -4.70
CA LYS A 58 -9.88 4.17 -5.48
C LYS A 58 -8.44 3.66 -5.65
N LYS A 59 -7.74 4.16 -6.68
CA LYS A 59 -6.32 3.90 -6.91
C LYS A 59 -5.52 4.03 -5.61
N THR A 60 -4.76 2.99 -5.30
CA THR A 60 -3.91 2.91 -4.11
C THR A 60 -2.58 3.54 -4.42
N ARG A 61 -2.26 4.64 -3.72
CA ARG A 61 -0.97 5.31 -3.88
C ARG A 61 0.14 4.42 -3.30
N GLN A 62 1.03 3.95 -4.15
CA GLN A 62 2.23 3.25 -3.70
C GLN A 62 3.13 4.23 -2.94
N ARG A 63 3.58 3.82 -1.75
CA ARG A 63 4.42 4.64 -0.86
C ARG A 63 5.65 3.85 -0.46
N LEU A 64 6.82 4.45 -0.66
CA LEU A 64 8.07 3.99 -0.08
C LEU A 64 8.35 4.85 1.16
N SER A 65 8.41 4.20 2.31
CA SER A 65 8.77 4.83 3.58
C SER A 65 9.50 3.83 4.45
N PHE A 66 10.53 4.31 5.14
CA PHE A 66 11.22 3.58 6.18
C PHE A 66 11.59 4.57 7.29
N ASN A 67 11.84 4.04 8.49
CA ASN A 67 12.19 4.86 9.64
C ASN A 67 13.71 4.95 9.76
N LEU A 68 14.18 6.09 10.25
CA LEU A 68 15.59 6.33 10.56
C LEU A 68 15.70 6.82 12.01
N SER A 69 16.67 6.29 12.74
CA SER A 69 17.09 6.83 14.03
C SER A 69 17.89 8.14 13.84
N ASN A 70 18.14 8.86 14.93
CA ASN A 70 18.98 10.06 14.85
C ASN A 70 20.43 9.72 14.49
N GLU A 71 20.95 8.58 14.96
CA GLU A 71 22.28 8.10 14.61
C GLU A 71 22.38 7.77 13.11
N GLU A 72 21.36 7.12 12.54
CA GLU A 72 21.33 6.80 11.11
C GLU A 72 21.22 8.07 10.25
N ILE A 73 20.47 9.09 10.70
CA ILE A 73 20.42 10.39 10.03
C ILE A 73 21.80 11.05 10.04
N ALA A 74 22.52 11.03 11.17
CA ALA A 74 23.86 11.60 11.27
C ALA A 74 24.86 10.88 10.34
N LEU A 75 24.83 9.55 10.31
CA LEU A 75 25.65 8.74 9.41
C LEU A 75 25.37 9.06 7.93
N LEU A 76 24.10 9.19 7.56
CA LEU A 76 23.71 9.57 6.20
C LEU A 76 24.14 11.00 5.88
N ALA A 77 24.04 11.92 6.83
CA ALA A 77 24.45 13.30 6.63
C ALA A 77 25.95 13.40 6.34
N GLU A 78 26.79 12.68 7.12
CA GLU A 78 28.22 12.56 6.88
C GLU A 78 28.50 11.97 5.49
N ARG A 79 27.85 10.84 5.16
CA ARG A 79 28.01 10.18 3.85
C ARG A 79 27.66 11.08 2.68
N PHE A 80 26.64 11.92 2.82
CA PHE A 80 26.20 12.83 1.77
C PHE A 80 26.89 14.20 1.80
N GLY A 81 27.76 14.45 2.79
CA GLY A 81 28.40 15.75 2.98
C GLY A 81 27.42 16.88 3.27
N VAL A 82 26.33 16.59 3.99
CA VAL A 82 25.31 17.58 4.40
C VAL A 82 25.28 17.73 5.92
N ASN A 83 24.69 18.82 6.40
CA ASN A 83 24.54 19.04 7.84
C ASN A 83 23.56 18.01 8.45
N ALA A 84 23.95 17.36 9.55
CA ALA A 84 23.13 16.38 10.27
C ALA A 84 21.85 16.98 10.88
N ASP A 85 21.85 18.27 11.21
CA ASP A 85 20.66 18.98 11.66
C ASP A 85 19.70 19.30 10.50
N ASP A 86 20.19 19.28 9.25
CA ASP A 86 19.38 19.45 8.05
C ASP A 86 18.80 18.10 7.57
N LYS A 87 17.79 17.63 8.30
CA LYS A 87 17.03 16.42 7.96
C LYS A 87 16.41 16.49 6.56
N ARG A 88 16.14 17.70 6.04
CA ARG A 88 15.58 17.88 4.69
C ARG A 88 16.64 17.60 3.63
N ALA A 89 17.87 18.07 3.81
CA ALA A 89 18.98 17.76 2.93
C ALA A 89 19.28 16.25 2.90
N VAL A 90 19.29 15.58 4.06
CA VAL A 90 19.45 14.12 4.13
C VAL A 90 18.34 13.42 3.35
N LYS A 91 17.06 13.80 3.56
CA LYS A 91 15.92 13.23 2.85
C LYS A 91 16.01 13.40 1.33
N GLN A 92 16.45 14.58 0.88
CA GLN A 92 16.61 14.88 -0.55
C GLN A 92 17.68 13.98 -1.17
N ARG A 93 18.83 13.80 -0.50
CA ARG A 93 19.91 12.92 -0.95
C ARG A 93 19.52 11.44 -0.97
N VAL A 94 18.74 11.00 0.02
CA VAL A 94 18.14 9.64 0.00
C VAL A 94 17.22 9.48 -1.21
N ALA A 95 16.36 10.45 -1.51
CA ALA A 95 15.47 10.38 -2.66
C ALA A 95 16.24 10.31 -3.98
N GLU A 96 17.28 11.14 -4.14
CA GLU A 96 18.17 11.12 -5.31
C GLU A 96 18.84 9.76 -5.49
N LEU A 97 19.37 9.18 -4.41
CA LEU A 97 19.99 7.85 -4.42
C LEU A 97 18.99 6.76 -4.82
N LEU A 98 17.77 6.79 -4.28
CA LEU A 98 16.74 5.80 -4.59
C LEU A 98 16.30 5.88 -6.06
N ILE A 99 16.19 7.10 -6.61
CA ILE A 99 15.88 7.29 -8.05
C ILE A 99 17.01 6.69 -8.90
N ALA A 100 18.27 7.03 -8.60
CA ALA A 100 19.43 6.53 -9.35
C ALA A 100 19.59 5.00 -9.27
N HIS A 101 19.14 4.36 -8.20
CA HIS A 101 19.19 2.89 -8.07
C HIS A 101 18.20 2.16 -9.00
N THR A 102 17.17 2.85 -9.49
CA THR A 102 16.12 2.28 -10.35
C THR A 102 16.25 2.64 -11.83
N GLN A 103 17.25 3.47 -12.19
CA GLN A 103 17.54 3.88 -13.57
C GLN A 103 18.51 2.94 -14.27
#